data_AF-A0A2W4IBS7-F1
#
_entry.id   AF-A0A2W4IBS7-F1
#
_cell.length_a   1.000
_cell.length_b   1.000
_cell.length_c   1.000
_cell.angle_alpha   90.00
_cell.angle_beta   90.00
_cell.angle_gamma   90.00
#
_symmetry.space_group_name_H-M   'P 1'
#
loop_
_entity.id
_entity.type
_entity.pdbx_description
1 polymer ?
#
loop_
_entity_poly.entity_id
_entity_poly.type
_entity_poly.pdbx_seq_one_letter_code
_entity_poly.pdbx_strand_id
1 'polypeptide(L)'
;MIGLIKFIQKRPSDKTIIAMRIIFGLILVSVLYYNFFVQKNPNTIENSMLFGSISTIGIKEIIMYTIVALGIFPLIFGLTNMCIAKKKYVRIAQIIFGFLLFYSAALVVNTESLDINELLILMGFFPLFAGITGKCIVSKCLKYGEQIKKIRV
;
A
#
# COMPACT_ATOMS: atom_id res chain seq x y z
N MET A 1 2.15 -21.61 23.17
CA MET A 1 3.00 -21.24 22.01
C MET A 1 2.49 -21.81 20.67
N ILE A 2 2.16 -23.11 20.60
CA ILE A 2 1.69 -23.78 19.35
C ILE A 2 0.43 -23.14 18.74
N GLY A 3 -0.51 -22.66 19.56
CA GLY A 3 -1.73 -21.99 19.09
C GLY A 3 -1.50 -20.64 18.40
N LEU A 4 -0.54 -19.85 18.91
CA LEU A 4 -0.23 -18.50 18.39
C LEU A 4 0.51 -18.59 17.06
N ILE A 5 1.40 -19.58 16.92
CA ILE A 5 2.06 -19.91 15.64
C ILE A 5 1.03 -20.38 14.61
N LYS A 6 0.08 -21.25 15.00
CA LYS A 6 -1.02 -21.67 14.10
C LYS A 6 -1.95 -20.52 13.72
N PHE A 7 -2.20 -19.58 14.62
CA PHE A 7 -2.97 -18.37 14.36
C PHE A 7 -2.26 -17.46 13.34
N ILE A 8 -0.96 -17.21 13.53
CA ILE A 8 -0.13 -16.45 12.57
C ILE A 8 -0.05 -17.18 11.22
N GLN A 9 -0.01 -18.50 11.20
CA GLN A 9 0.02 -19.30 9.96
C GLN A 9 -1.30 -19.28 9.19
N LYS A 10 -2.43 -19.05 9.87
CA LYS A 10 -3.75 -19.08 9.23
C LYS A 10 -3.96 -17.84 8.36
N ARG A 11 -4.31 -18.07 7.10
CA ARG A 11 -4.68 -17.02 6.16
C ARG A 11 -6.00 -16.36 6.61
N PRO A 12 -6.09 -15.01 6.65
CA PRO A 12 -7.34 -14.31 6.96
C PRO A 12 -8.39 -14.58 5.87
N SER A 13 -9.67 -14.42 6.22
CA SER A 13 -10.76 -14.63 5.26
C SER A 13 -10.69 -13.64 4.10
N ASP A 14 -11.21 -14.02 2.93
CA ASP A 14 -11.22 -13.15 1.74
C ASP A 14 -11.92 -11.81 2.03
N LYS A 15 -13.03 -11.84 2.78
CA LYS A 15 -13.75 -10.62 3.23
C LYS A 15 -12.86 -9.73 4.10
N THR A 16 -12.12 -10.33 5.03
CA THR A 16 -11.17 -9.61 5.89
C THR A 16 -10.04 -8.98 5.07
N ILE A 17 -9.49 -9.69 4.09
CA ILE A 17 -8.43 -9.17 3.20
C ILE A 17 -8.95 -7.96 2.41
N ILE A 18 -10.17 -8.03 1.87
CA ILE A 18 -10.79 -6.92 1.13
C ILE A 18 -11.03 -5.73 2.07
N ALA A 19 -11.64 -5.95 3.22
CA ALA A 19 -11.92 -4.91 4.20
C ALA A 19 -10.63 -4.21 4.66
N MET A 20 -9.58 -4.98 4.97
CA MET A 20 -8.27 -4.44 5.33
C MET A 20 -7.69 -3.54 4.24
N ARG A 21 -7.78 -3.93 2.96
CA ARG A 21 -7.28 -3.10 1.84
C ARG A 21 -8.06 -1.80 1.70
N ILE A 22 -9.38 -1.86 1.84
CA ILE A 22 -10.24 -0.68 1.75
C ILE A 22 -9.95 0.28 2.91
N ILE A 23 -9.93 -0.22 4.14
CA ILE A 23 -9.64 0.58 5.34
C ILE A 23 -8.23 1.19 5.24
N PHE A 24 -7.24 0.39 4.85
CA PHE A 24 -5.87 0.84 4.65
C PHE A 24 -5.78 1.98 3.61
N GLY A 25 -6.45 1.83 2.47
CA GLY A 25 -6.49 2.87 1.44
C GLY A 25 -7.21 4.13 1.89
N LEU A 26 -8.33 4.01 2.59
CA LEU A 26 -9.09 5.15 3.10
C LEU A 26 -8.26 5.96 4.11
N ILE A 27 -7.57 5.28 5.03
CA ILE A 27 -6.68 5.94 6.00
C ILE A 27 -5.56 6.68 5.27
N LEU A 28 -4.88 6.02 4.32
CA LEU A 28 -3.80 6.63 3.55
C LEU A 28 -4.26 7.89 2.80
N VAL A 29 -5.35 7.80 2.04
CA VAL A 29 -5.87 8.95 1.27
C VAL A 29 -6.26 10.08 2.22
N SER A 30 -7.01 9.79 3.29
CA SER A 30 -7.52 10.81 4.19
C SER A 30 -6.38 11.57 4.88
N VAL A 31 -5.40 10.84 5.43
CA VAL A 31 -4.28 11.48 6.14
C VAL A 31 -3.37 12.24 5.18
N LEU A 32 -2.98 11.64 4.05
CA LEU A 32 -2.11 12.32 3.09
C LEU A 32 -2.78 13.56 2.48
N TYR A 33 -4.06 13.46 2.12
CA TYR A 33 -4.80 14.58 1.56
C TYR A 33 -4.93 15.72 2.57
N TYR A 34 -5.28 15.40 3.82
CA TYR A 34 -5.40 16.40 4.88
C TYR A 34 -4.09 17.18 5.07
N ASN A 35 -2.96 16.48 5.16
CA ASN A 35 -1.69 17.13 5.47
C ASN A 35 -1.06 17.88 4.30
N PHE A 36 -1.29 17.45 3.05
CA PHE A 36 -0.77 18.18 1.89
C PHE A 36 -1.63 19.36 1.47
N PHE A 37 -2.96 19.29 1.67
CA PHE A 37 -3.89 20.24 1.02
C PHE A 37 -4.84 20.98 1.97
N VAL A 38 -5.13 20.44 3.16
CA VAL A 38 -6.16 21.01 4.07
C VAL A 38 -5.54 21.69 5.30
N GLN A 39 -4.41 21.19 5.77
CA GLN A 39 -3.71 21.70 6.95
C GLN A 39 -3.21 23.13 6.72
N LYS A 40 -3.22 23.94 7.80
CA LYS A 40 -2.83 25.36 7.76
C LYS A 40 -1.37 25.57 7.36
N ASN A 41 -0.48 24.68 7.79
CA ASN A 41 0.91 24.60 7.36
C ASN A 41 1.10 23.27 6.64
N PRO A 42 0.80 23.19 5.33
CA PRO A 42 0.83 21.93 4.61
C PRO A 42 2.26 21.41 4.53
N ASN A 43 2.38 20.09 4.64
CA ASN A 43 3.65 19.42 4.41
C ASN A 43 4.12 19.64 2.97
N THR A 44 5.44 19.70 2.79
CA THR A 44 6.03 19.95 1.47
C THR A 44 6.93 18.81 1.03
N ILE A 45 7.33 18.82 -0.23
CA ILE A 45 8.28 17.86 -0.78
C ILE A 45 9.70 18.44 -0.69
N GLU A 46 10.65 17.60 -0.27
CA GLU A 46 12.07 17.94 -0.25
C GLU A 46 12.57 18.44 -1.61
N ASN A 47 13.45 19.45 -1.58
CA ASN A 47 14.08 19.98 -2.78
C ASN A 47 15.08 18.99 -3.39
N SER A 48 15.71 18.19 -2.53
CA SER A 48 16.66 17.14 -2.89
C SER A 48 15.94 15.81 -2.96
N MET A 49 16.08 15.10 -4.08
CA MET A 49 15.59 13.74 -4.25
C MET A 49 16.76 12.81 -4.55
N LEU A 50 16.53 11.50 -4.38
CA LEU A 50 17.51 10.47 -4.73
C LEU A 50 18.00 10.54 -6.19
N PHE A 51 17.21 11.13 -7.10
CA PHE A 51 17.53 11.22 -8.53
C PHE A 51 17.52 12.65 -9.09
N GLY A 52 17.90 13.64 -8.29
CA GLY A 52 18.07 15.04 -8.73
C GLY A 52 17.44 16.05 -7.79
N SER A 53 17.51 17.33 -8.16
CA SER A 53 16.89 18.42 -7.41
C SER A 53 15.68 18.97 -8.16
N ILE A 54 14.65 19.34 -7.39
CA ILE A 54 13.42 19.90 -7.94
C ILE A 54 13.21 21.29 -7.34
N SER A 55 13.35 22.30 -8.20
CA SER A 55 13.15 23.70 -7.83
C SER A 55 11.77 24.24 -8.24
N THR A 56 11.07 23.55 -9.14
CA THR A 56 9.79 24.03 -9.70
C THR A 56 8.60 23.63 -8.83
N ILE A 57 7.75 24.61 -8.51
CA ILE A 57 6.55 24.43 -7.68
C ILE A 57 5.60 23.39 -8.31
N GLY A 58 5.38 23.45 -9.63
CA GLY A 58 4.48 22.54 -10.32
C GLY A 58 4.88 21.06 -10.23
N ILE A 59 6.17 20.73 -10.23
CA ILE A 59 6.60 19.32 -10.10
C ILE A 59 6.37 18.81 -8.68
N LYS A 60 6.53 19.65 -7.65
CA LYS A 60 6.24 19.28 -6.26
C LYS A 60 4.77 18.94 -6.06
N GLU A 61 3.86 19.74 -6.63
CA GLU A 61 2.42 19.47 -6.57
C GLU A 61 2.07 18.14 -7.24
N ILE A 62 2.64 17.86 -8.41
CA ILE A 62 2.46 16.56 -9.10
C ILE A 62 2.89 15.40 -8.21
N ILE A 63 4.03 15.54 -7.51
CA ILE A 63 4.52 14.50 -6.59
C ILE A 63 3.58 14.33 -5.40
N MET A 64 3.07 15.42 -4.80
CA MET A 64 2.08 15.34 -3.72
C MET A 64 0.82 14.58 -4.15
N TYR A 65 0.26 14.91 -5.31
CA TYR A 65 -0.89 14.19 -5.87
C TYR A 65 -0.56 12.72 -6.15
N THR A 66 0.65 12.43 -6.62
CA THR A 66 1.12 11.06 -6.88
C THR A 66 1.21 10.25 -5.58
N ILE A 67 1.72 10.85 -4.50
CA ILE A 67 1.80 10.20 -3.18
C ILE A 67 0.38 9.93 -2.63
N VAL A 68 -0.55 10.89 -2.75
CA VAL A 68 -1.96 10.66 -2.38
C VAL A 68 -2.59 9.54 -3.23
N ALA A 69 -2.27 9.49 -4.52
CA ALA A 69 -2.76 8.45 -5.43
C ALA A 69 -2.29 7.03 -5.06
N LEU A 70 -1.16 6.88 -4.35
CA LEU A 70 -0.76 5.58 -3.80
C LEU A 70 -1.82 5.03 -2.83
N GLY A 71 -2.52 5.88 -2.09
CA GLY A 71 -3.63 5.46 -1.23
C GLY A 71 -4.86 4.96 -2.00
N ILE A 72 -5.04 5.37 -3.26
CA ILE A 72 -6.15 4.95 -4.11
C ILE A 72 -5.94 3.52 -4.64
N PHE A 73 -4.69 3.12 -4.89
CA PHE A 73 -4.35 1.79 -5.38
C PHE A 73 -4.97 0.64 -4.54
N PRO A 74 -4.79 0.56 -3.20
CA PRO A 74 -5.40 -0.48 -2.38
C PRO A 74 -6.94 -0.40 -2.35
N LEU A 75 -7.55 0.77 -2.54
CA LEU A 75 -9.00 0.92 -2.67
C LEU A 75 -9.51 0.21 -3.93
N ILE A 76 -8.94 0.54 -5.08
CA ILE A 76 -9.31 -0.07 -6.37
C ILE A 76 -9.08 -1.59 -6.29
N PHE A 77 -7.94 -2.01 -5.73
CA PHE A 77 -7.60 -3.42 -5.61
C PHE A 77 -8.45 -4.18 -4.57
N GLY A 78 -9.07 -3.48 -3.61
CA GLY A 78 -10.05 -4.03 -2.69
C GLY A 78 -11.44 -4.15 -3.32
N LEU A 79 -11.93 -3.07 -3.94
CA LEU A 79 -13.29 -2.95 -4.49
C LEU A 79 -13.52 -3.85 -5.70
N THR A 80 -12.56 -3.89 -6.63
CA THR A 80 -12.73 -4.63 -7.88
C THR A 80 -12.77 -6.14 -7.65
N ASN A 81 -12.28 -6.65 -6.52
CA ASN A 81 -12.10 -8.08 -6.23
C ASN A 81 -11.52 -8.86 -7.44
N MET A 82 -10.76 -8.16 -8.29
CA MET A 82 -10.26 -8.65 -9.56
C MET A 82 -8.91 -9.30 -9.30
N CYS A 83 -8.83 -10.56 -9.66
CA CYS A 83 -7.55 -11.25 -9.75
C CYS A 83 -6.96 -10.99 -11.11
N ILE A 84 -6.27 -9.86 -11.20
CA ILE A 84 -5.66 -9.38 -12.43
C ILE A 84 -4.45 -10.25 -12.79
N ALA A 85 -3.78 -10.85 -11.80
CA ALA A 85 -2.51 -11.54 -12.01
C ALA A 85 -2.32 -12.79 -11.14
N LYS A 86 -1.40 -13.68 -11.60
CA LYS A 86 -0.96 -14.86 -10.83
C LYS A 86 -0.37 -14.45 -9.48
N LYS A 87 -0.48 -15.32 -8.47
CA LYS A 87 0.03 -15.12 -7.10
C LYS A 87 1.43 -14.48 -7.04
N LYS A 88 2.37 -14.93 -7.88
CA LYS A 88 3.75 -14.39 -7.91
C LYS A 88 3.77 -12.88 -8.18
N TYR A 89 3.00 -12.40 -9.14
CA TYR A 89 2.96 -10.98 -9.51
C TYR A 89 2.24 -10.13 -8.45
N VAL A 90 1.16 -10.66 -7.85
CA VAL A 90 0.48 -9.95 -6.74
C VAL A 90 1.42 -9.76 -5.54
N ARG A 91 2.26 -10.75 -5.23
CA ARG A 91 3.28 -10.63 -4.18
C ARG A 91 4.31 -9.55 -4.51
N ILE A 92 4.82 -9.56 -5.75
CA ILE A 92 5.79 -8.56 -6.21
C ILE A 92 5.18 -7.15 -6.14
N ALA A 93 3.95 -6.97 -6.61
CA ALA A 93 3.26 -5.68 -6.55
C ALA A 93 3.09 -5.17 -5.10
N GLN A 94 2.76 -6.04 -4.15
CA GLN A 94 2.67 -5.69 -2.73
C GLN A 94 4.02 -5.26 -2.14
N ILE A 95 5.12 -5.92 -2.54
CA ILE A 95 6.48 -5.54 -2.12
C ILE A 95 6.87 -4.18 -2.71
N ILE A 96 6.67 -3.99 -4.02
CA ILE A 96 6.96 -2.72 -4.71
C ILE A 96 6.16 -1.59 -4.08
N PHE A 97 4.88 -1.82 -3.79
CA PHE A 97 4.01 -0.82 -3.16
C PHE A 97 4.51 -0.43 -1.76
N GLY A 98 5.01 -1.38 -0.96
CA GLY A 98 5.66 -1.08 0.33
C GLY A 98 6.90 -0.19 0.18
N PHE A 99 7.77 -0.50 -0.78
CA PHE A 99 8.94 0.33 -1.07
C PHE A 99 8.57 1.74 -1.58
N LEU A 100 7.49 1.87 -2.36
CA LEU A 100 7.00 3.17 -2.80
C LEU A 100 6.54 4.02 -1.61
N LEU A 101 5.85 3.42 -0.63
CA LEU A 101 5.45 4.14 0.59
C LEU A 101 6.66 4.57 1.43
N PHE A 102 7.68 3.72 1.56
CA PHE A 102 8.94 4.10 2.24
C PHE A 102 9.65 5.25 1.51
N TYR A 103 9.68 5.19 0.18
CA TYR A 103 10.28 6.26 -0.62
C TYR A 103 9.49 7.56 -0.47
N SER A 104 8.15 7.50 -0.43
CA SER A 104 7.32 8.68 -0.15
C SER A 104 7.62 9.28 1.23
N ALA A 105 7.85 8.46 2.26
CA ALA A 105 8.24 8.94 3.59
C ALA A 105 9.56 9.73 3.57
N ALA A 106 10.52 9.30 2.75
CA ALA A 106 11.80 9.98 2.62
C ALA A 106 11.70 11.31 1.84
N LEU A 107 10.63 11.53 1.07
CA LEU A 107 10.45 12.75 0.26
C LEU A 107 9.69 13.86 0.98
N VAL A 108 8.97 13.55 2.05
CA VAL A 108 8.05 14.47 2.71
C VAL A 108 8.75 15.21 3.84
N VAL A 109 8.70 16.55 3.78
CA VAL A 109 9.14 17.44 4.86
C VAL A 109 7.94 17.76 5.73
N ASN A 110 7.99 17.32 6.99
CA ASN A 110 6.96 17.64 7.98
C ASN A 110 7.11 19.07 8.49
N THR A 111 6.00 19.82 8.52
CA THR A 111 5.93 21.19 9.06
C THR A 111 5.31 21.26 10.46
N GLU A 112 4.62 20.21 10.91
CA GLU A 112 3.97 20.15 12.24
C GLU A 112 4.28 18.83 13.00
N SER A 113 3.77 18.72 14.23
CA SER A 113 4.06 17.61 15.17
C SER A 113 3.51 16.25 14.78
N LEU A 114 2.61 16.17 13.79
CA LEU A 114 2.10 14.89 13.30
C LEU A 114 3.06 14.37 12.21
N ASP A 115 3.95 13.45 12.60
CA ASP A 115 4.96 12.92 11.68
C ASP A 115 4.33 11.94 10.68
N ILE A 116 4.09 12.40 9.46
CA ILE A 116 3.56 11.57 8.37
C ILE A 116 4.58 10.55 7.92
N ASN A 117 5.87 10.83 8.08
CA ASN A 117 6.93 9.93 7.66
C ASN A 117 6.87 8.66 8.49
N GLU A 118 6.65 8.77 9.81
CA GLU A 118 6.40 7.61 10.67
C GLU A 118 5.18 6.80 10.21
N LEU A 119 4.08 7.47 9.87
CA LEU A 119 2.88 6.79 9.36
C LEU A 119 3.15 6.08 8.04
N LEU A 120 3.82 6.73 7.08
CA LEU A 120 4.15 6.16 5.77
C LEU A 120 5.10 4.97 5.90
N ILE A 121 6.07 5.04 6.82
CA ILE A 121 6.93 3.90 7.17
C ILE A 121 6.10 2.77 7.78
N LEU A 122 5.26 3.05 8.77
CA LEU A 122 4.40 2.02 9.37
C LEU A 122 3.48 1.38 8.32
N MET A 123 2.85 2.19 7.48
CA MET A 123 1.96 1.76 6.40
C MET A 123 2.71 0.99 5.31
N GLY A 124 3.98 1.28 5.06
CA GLY A 124 4.82 0.55 4.09
C GLY A 124 5.19 -0.88 4.55
N PHE A 125 5.28 -1.12 5.86
CA PHE A 125 5.53 -2.47 6.39
C PHE A 125 4.38 -3.44 6.10
N PHE A 126 3.12 -3.00 6.20
CA PHE A 126 1.96 -3.85 5.95
C PHE A 126 1.95 -4.55 4.57
N PRO A 127 2.04 -3.83 3.44
CA PRO A 127 2.09 -4.42 2.11
C PRO A 127 3.39 -5.21 1.89
N LEU A 128 4.52 -4.79 2.48
CA LEU A 128 5.77 -5.52 2.39
C LEU A 128 5.67 -6.90 3.07
N PHE A 129 5.17 -6.97 4.30
CA PHE A 129 4.87 -8.24 4.98
C PHE A 129 3.82 -9.06 4.24
N ALA A 130 2.78 -8.42 3.71
CA ALA A 130 1.76 -9.10 2.90
C ALA A 130 2.36 -9.75 1.65
N GLY A 131 3.26 -9.07 0.96
CA GLY A 131 3.94 -9.58 -0.25
C GLY A 131 4.95 -10.69 0.06
N ILE A 132 5.78 -10.52 1.10
CA ILE A 132 6.74 -11.53 1.54
C ILE A 132 6.01 -12.80 1.98
N THR A 133 4.97 -12.68 2.80
CA THR A 133 4.24 -13.86 3.31
C THR A 133 3.24 -14.43 2.30
N GLY A 134 2.76 -13.63 1.35
CA GLY A 134 1.69 -13.99 0.43
C GLY A 134 0.34 -14.26 1.09
N LYS A 135 0.16 -13.86 2.36
CA LYS A 135 -1.03 -14.19 3.17
C LYS A 135 -2.22 -13.28 2.88
N CYS A 136 -1.99 -12.06 2.39
CA CYS A 136 -3.06 -11.10 2.07
C CYS A 136 -3.43 -11.11 0.58
N ILE A 137 -3.55 -12.30 0.00
CA ILE A 137 -3.98 -12.54 -1.39
C ILE A 137 -5.30 -13.29 -1.33
N VAL A 138 -6.33 -12.83 -2.06
CA VAL A 138 -7.67 -13.46 -2.10
C VAL A 138 -7.65 -14.83 -2.79
N SER A 139 -8.57 -15.73 -2.43
CA SER A 139 -8.53 -17.14 -2.86
C SER A 139 -8.68 -17.27 -4.38
N LYS A 140 -9.49 -16.41 -4.98
CA LYS A 140 -9.66 -16.27 -6.42
C LYS A 140 -8.33 -16.02 -7.15
N CYS A 141 -7.37 -15.35 -6.50
CA CYS A 141 -6.07 -15.00 -7.09
C CYS A 141 -5.06 -16.13 -6.95
N LEU A 142 -5.26 -17.00 -5.96
CA LEU A 142 -4.47 -18.21 -5.81
C LEU A 142 -4.78 -19.21 -6.92
N LYS A 143 -6.07 -19.30 -7.32
CA LYS A 143 -6.56 -20.21 -8.37
C LYS A 143 -6.45 -19.62 -9.79
N TYR A 144 -6.00 -18.37 -9.92
CA TYR A 144 -5.95 -17.68 -11.21
C TYR A 144 -4.89 -18.29 -12.13
N GLY A 145 -5.33 -18.87 -13.25
CA GLY A 145 -4.46 -19.53 -14.22
C GLY A 145 -4.03 -20.96 -13.85
N GLU A 146 -4.65 -21.58 -12.84
CA GLU A 146 -4.50 -23.03 -12.62
C GLU A 146 -5.28 -23.82 -13.67
N GLN A 147 -4.61 -24.70 -14.40
CA GLN A 147 -5.28 -25.69 -15.26
C GLN A 147 -5.95 -26.75 -14.37
N ILE A 148 -7.24 -27.04 -14.62
CA ILE A 148 -7.95 -28.09 -13.88
C ILE A 148 -7.36 -29.44 -14.28
N LYS A 149 -6.48 -30.00 -13.44
CA LYS A 149 -5.78 -31.27 -13.76
C LYS A 149 -6.59 -32.53 -13.44
N LYS A 150 -7.67 -32.44 -12.65
CA LYS A 150 -8.57 -33.56 -12.36
C LYS A 150 -9.95 -33.05 -11.95
N ILE A 151 -10.98 -33.47 -12.68
CA ILE A 151 -12.37 -33.45 -12.20
C ILE A 151 -12.55 -34.76 -11.44
N ARG A 152 -12.73 -34.69 -10.12
CA ARG A 152 -13.23 -35.84 -9.36
C ARG A 152 -14.75 -35.77 -9.47
N VAL A 153 -15.31 -36.67 -10.28
CA VAL A 153 -16.75 -36.98 -10.34
C VAL A 153 -17.11 -37.82 -9.13
#